data_AF-A0A0Q9XX86-F1
#
_entry.id   AF-A0A0Q9XX86-F1
#
_cell.length_a   1.000
_cell.length_b   1.000
_cell.length_c   1.000
_cell.angle_alpha   90.00
_cell.angle_beta   90.00
_cell.angle_gamma   90.00
#
_symmetry.space_group_name_H-M   'P 1'
#
loop_
_entity.id
_entity.type
_entity.pdbx_description
1 polymer ?
#
loop_
_entity_poly.entity_id
_entity_poly.type
_entity_poly.pdbx_seq_one_letter_code
_entity_poly.pdbx_strand_id
1 'polypeptide(L)'
;MVIFDDVVNAIDDEHRRGIIETILSSEFNDGKQLIITTHGEEFLKQLENNIAKKEYPKLVTRIDFLKIEESKKINVRLNASRNYLVLAEQRYQEGHIRESLSIGRRAFEHLVRTIWKKLSNKHNFRINVSMSSPDRPPELMATTHGLVNFINKNKIENHGELVSLLESLLEKEKIHPVIWRYLNKGTHEEERDEEFDRSVVKDVIELLEQIDEVVMRK
;
A
#
# COMPACT_ATOMS: atom_id res chain seq x y z
N MET A 1 -16.35 -22.21 7.25
CA MET A 1 -14.94 -22.31 6.82
C MET A 1 -14.92 -22.54 5.32
N VAL A 2 -14.08 -21.83 4.57
CA VAL A 2 -13.87 -22.01 3.13
C VAL A 2 -12.38 -22.20 2.88
N ILE A 3 -12.01 -23.17 2.05
CA ILE A 3 -10.63 -23.46 1.70
C ILE A 3 -10.47 -23.26 0.20
N PHE A 4 -9.50 -22.43 -0.18
CA PHE A 4 -9.10 -22.27 -1.57
C PHE A 4 -7.72 -22.89 -1.77
N ASP A 5 -7.65 -23.82 -2.72
CA ASP A 5 -6.38 -24.44 -3.10
C ASP A 5 -5.84 -23.77 -4.38
N ASP A 6 -4.66 -23.17 -4.28
CA ASP A 6 -3.94 -22.44 -5.32
C ASP A 6 -4.79 -21.49 -6.18
N VAL A 7 -5.33 -20.44 -5.54
CA VAL A 7 -6.29 -19.48 -6.15
C VAL A 7 -5.82 -18.78 -7.43
N VAL A 8 -4.52 -18.79 -7.73
CA VAL A 8 -3.95 -18.08 -8.88
C VAL A 8 -3.71 -18.98 -10.09
N ASN A 9 -3.97 -20.28 -9.97
CA ASN A 9 -3.76 -21.20 -11.08
C ASN A 9 -4.71 -20.87 -12.24
N ALA A 10 -4.18 -20.78 -13.45
CA ALA A 10 -4.92 -20.51 -14.70
C ALA A 10 -5.71 -19.18 -14.79
N ILE A 11 -5.37 -18.15 -13.99
CA ILE A 11 -6.01 -16.82 -14.06
C ILE A 11 -5.02 -15.68 -14.35
N ASP A 12 -5.45 -14.71 -15.16
CA ASP A 12 -4.70 -13.48 -15.45
C ASP A 12 -4.79 -12.44 -14.31
N ASP A 13 -4.08 -11.33 -14.47
CA ASP A 13 -3.99 -10.27 -13.45
C ASP A 13 -5.31 -9.53 -13.19
N GLU A 14 -6.21 -9.44 -14.17
CA GLU A 14 -7.50 -8.79 -13.99
C GLU A 14 -8.43 -9.66 -13.13
N HIS A 15 -8.49 -10.95 -13.43
CA HIS A 15 -9.25 -11.93 -12.66
C HIS A 15 -8.77 -12.02 -11.20
N ARG A 16 -7.45 -11.94 -10.97
CA ARG A 16 -6.86 -11.94 -9.61
C ARG A 16 -7.43 -10.83 -8.73
N ARG A 17 -7.61 -9.64 -9.29
CA ARG A 17 -8.14 -8.49 -8.55
C ARG A 17 -9.61 -8.67 -8.18
N GLY A 18 -10.43 -9.19 -9.09
CA GLY A 18 -11.84 -9.48 -8.80
C GLY A 18 -12.00 -10.52 -7.68
N ILE A 19 -11.11 -11.51 -7.64
CA ILE A 19 -11.07 -12.51 -6.56
C ILE A 19 -10.75 -11.86 -5.22
N ILE A 20 -9.73 -10.98 -5.16
CA ILE A 20 -9.37 -10.26 -3.93
C ILE A 20 -10.55 -9.43 -3.41
N GLU A 21 -11.20 -8.67 -4.29
CA GLU A 21 -12.38 -7.87 -3.92
C GLU A 21 -13.52 -8.73 -3.38
N THR A 22 -13.76 -9.88 -4.02
CA THR A 22 -14.79 -10.84 -3.57
C THR A 22 -14.43 -11.46 -2.23
N ILE A 23 -13.20 -11.92 -2.03
CA ILE A 23 -12.72 -12.53 -0.78
C ILE A 23 -12.83 -11.55 0.39
N LEU A 24 -12.55 -10.27 0.15
CA LEU A 24 -12.58 -9.23 1.17
C LEU A 24 -13.96 -8.58 1.33
N SER A 25 -14.95 -8.90 0.48
CA SER A 25 -16.30 -8.36 0.59
C SER A 25 -17.01 -8.89 1.84
N SER A 26 -17.79 -8.03 2.51
CA SER A 26 -18.59 -8.45 3.67
C SER A 26 -19.62 -9.50 3.30
N GLU A 27 -20.19 -9.43 2.10
CA GLU A 27 -21.15 -10.42 1.58
C GLU A 27 -20.56 -11.83 1.55
N PHE A 28 -19.27 -11.94 1.22
CA PHE A 28 -18.60 -13.23 1.14
C PHE A 28 -18.04 -13.68 2.48
N ASN A 29 -17.40 -12.80 3.24
CA ASN A 29 -16.57 -13.18 4.39
C ASN A 29 -17.25 -13.13 5.76
N ASP A 30 -18.49 -12.64 5.86
CA ASP A 30 -19.17 -12.52 7.15
C ASP A 30 -19.31 -13.88 7.86
N GLY A 31 -18.76 -13.96 9.08
CA GLY A 31 -18.71 -15.17 9.90
C GLY A 31 -17.88 -16.34 9.35
N LYS A 32 -17.07 -16.14 8.30
CA LYS A 32 -16.30 -17.23 7.66
C LYS A 32 -14.80 -17.10 7.91
N GLN A 33 -14.20 -18.19 8.40
CA GLN A 33 -12.76 -18.40 8.30
C GLN A 33 -12.38 -18.84 6.88
N LEU A 34 -11.40 -18.18 6.28
CA LEU A 34 -10.86 -18.48 4.96
C LEU A 34 -9.44 -19.05 5.11
N ILE A 35 -9.17 -20.16 4.45
CA ILE A 35 -7.82 -20.72 4.30
C ILE A 35 -7.47 -20.64 2.81
N ILE A 36 -6.42 -19.90 2.48
CA ILE A 36 -6.02 -19.64 1.10
C ILE A 36 -4.59 -20.17 0.93
N THR A 37 -4.40 -21.11 0.00
CA THR A 37 -3.08 -21.53 -0.47
C THR A 37 -2.83 -20.88 -1.84
N THR A 38 -1.58 -20.48 -2.09
CA THR A 38 -1.18 -19.89 -3.37
C THR A 38 0.34 -19.85 -3.49
N HIS A 39 0.84 -19.94 -4.72
CA HIS A 39 2.23 -19.66 -5.06
C HIS A 39 2.46 -18.22 -5.57
N GLY A 40 1.39 -17.44 -5.75
CA GLY A 40 1.43 -16.11 -6.35
C GLY A 40 1.85 -15.04 -5.34
N GLU A 41 3.13 -14.68 -5.30
CA GLU A 41 3.63 -13.61 -4.42
C GLU A 41 2.93 -12.27 -4.66
N GLU A 42 2.68 -11.89 -5.92
CA GLU A 42 2.00 -10.64 -6.23
C GLU A 42 0.53 -10.66 -5.81
N PHE A 43 -0.14 -11.81 -5.92
CA PHE A 43 -1.51 -11.98 -5.43
C PHE A 43 -1.57 -11.81 -3.91
N LEU A 44 -0.70 -12.49 -3.16
CA LEU A 44 -0.64 -12.36 -1.69
C LEU A 44 -0.38 -10.92 -1.27
N LYS A 45 0.58 -10.28 -1.94
CA LYS A 45 0.91 -8.89 -1.70
C LYS A 45 -0.28 -7.98 -1.97
N GLN A 46 -1.00 -8.16 -3.07
CA GLN A 46 -2.22 -7.39 -3.32
C GLN A 46 -3.30 -7.67 -2.28
N LEU A 47 -3.56 -8.94 -1.94
CA LEU A 47 -4.56 -9.34 -0.96
C LEU A 47 -4.30 -8.67 0.40
N GLU A 48 -3.08 -8.78 0.92
CA GLU A 48 -2.71 -8.25 2.23
C GLU A 48 -2.66 -6.73 2.28
N ASN A 49 -2.38 -6.05 1.17
CA ASN A 49 -2.39 -4.58 1.10
C ASN A 49 -3.81 -4.00 0.92
N ASN A 50 -4.80 -4.81 0.57
CA ASN A 50 -6.22 -4.42 0.60
C ASN A 50 -6.86 -4.61 1.99
N ILE A 51 -6.07 -4.97 3.01
CA ILE A 51 -6.49 -5.04 4.41
C ILE A 51 -5.83 -3.87 5.15
N ALA A 52 -6.64 -3.08 5.84
CA ALA A 52 -6.14 -1.96 6.65
C ALA A 52 -5.09 -2.45 7.65
N LYS A 53 -3.99 -1.71 7.81
CA LYS A 53 -2.89 -2.05 8.74
C LYS A 53 -3.43 -2.40 10.13
N LYS A 54 -4.37 -1.60 10.64
CA LYS A 54 -4.99 -1.75 11.97
C LYS A 54 -5.69 -3.09 12.18
N GLU A 55 -6.32 -3.62 11.13
CA GLU A 55 -7.07 -4.88 11.19
C GLU A 55 -6.21 -6.09 10.83
N TYR A 56 -5.07 -5.87 10.17
CA TYR A 56 -4.19 -6.91 9.67
C TYR A 56 -3.79 -7.95 10.75
N PRO A 57 -3.30 -7.58 11.95
CA PRO A 57 -2.91 -8.55 12.97
C PRO A 57 -4.06 -9.41 13.50
N LYS A 58 -5.30 -8.95 13.35
CA LYS A 58 -6.50 -9.66 13.82
C LYS A 58 -7.02 -10.64 12.76
N LEU A 59 -6.87 -10.28 11.48
CA LEU A 59 -7.48 -10.98 10.37
C LEU A 59 -6.54 -11.97 9.66
N VAL A 60 -5.23 -11.73 9.69
CA VAL A 60 -4.27 -12.48 8.88
C VAL A 60 -3.36 -13.32 9.75
N THR A 61 -3.39 -14.64 9.53
CA THR A 61 -2.36 -15.57 10.00
C THR A 61 -1.63 -16.13 8.79
N ARG A 62 -0.31 -15.91 8.72
CA ARG A 62 0.49 -16.28 7.55
C ARG A 62 1.47 -17.40 7.85
N ILE A 63 1.54 -18.36 6.95
CA ILE A 63 2.49 -19.49 6.98
C ILE A 63 3.15 -19.57 5.61
N ASP A 64 4.41 -19.17 5.54
CA ASP A 64 5.23 -19.34 4.33
C ASP A 64 5.94 -20.70 4.42
N PHE A 65 5.68 -21.58 3.46
CA PHE A 65 6.48 -22.79 3.27
C PHE A 65 7.78 -22.43 2.55
N LEU A 66 8.90 -22.56 3.25
CA LEU A 66 10.20 -22.26 2.70
C LEU A 66 10.67 -23.40 1.81
N LYS A 67 11.52 -23.08 0.83
CA LYS A 67 12.13 -24.07 -0.04
C LYS A 67 12.85 -25.11 0.81
N ILE A 68 12.57 -26.38 0.51
CA ILE A 68 13.23 -27.51 1.16
C ILE A 68 14.68 -27.52 0.67
N GLU A 69 15.60 -27.14 1.53
CA GLU A 69 17.03 -27.45 1.36
C GLU A 69 17.27 -28.93 1.67
N GLU A 70 18.46 -29.47 1.38
CA GLU A 70 18.81 -30.91 1.38
C GLU A 70 18.31 -31.75 2.59
N SER A 71 17.98 -31.10 3.70
CA SER A 71 17.23 -31.71 4.80
C SER A 71 15.77 -32.01 4.41
N LYS A 72 15.30 -33.25 4.59
CA LYS A 72 13.88 -33.66 4.41
C LYS A 72 12.90 -33.06 5.46
N LYS A 73 13.17 -31.87 5.98
CA LYS A 73 12.35 -31.16 6.98
C LYS A 73 11.54 -30.06 6.31
N ILE A 74 10.28 -29.94 6.71
CA ILE A 74 9.42 -28.84 6.29
C ILE A 74 9.84 -27.60 7.09
N ASN A 75 10.39 -26.60 6.41
CA ASN A 75 10.74 -25.32 7.01
C ASN A 75 9.58 -24.34 6.76
N VAL A 76 9.09 -23.73 7.84
CA VAL A 76 8.03 -22.71 7.76
C VAL A 76 8.50 -21.41 8.36
N ARG A 77 8.07 -20.29 7.78
CA ARG A 77 8.17 -18.97 8.36
C ARG A 77 6.78 -18.46 8.70
N LEU A 78 6.57 -18.10 9.95
CA LEU A 78 5.29 -17.62 10.45
C LEU A 78 5.23 -16.09 10.40
N ASN A 79 4.04 -15.56 10.07
CA ASN A 79 3.68 -14.14 10.20
C ASN A 79 4.61 -13.14 9.48
N ALA A 80 5.20 -13.55 8.35
CA ALA A 80 6.00 -12.65 7.51
C ALA A 80 5.11 -11.81 6.59
N SER A 81 4.63 -10.67 7.10
CA SER A 81 3.67 -9.82 6.40
C SER A 81 4.13 -9.38 5.00
N ARG A 82 3.17 -9.20 4.09
CA ARG A 82 3.32 -8.48 2.81
C ARG A 82 2.54 -7.18 2.77
N ASN A 83 1.81 -6.84 3.84
CA ASN A 83 1.23 -5.52 4.01
C ASN A 83 2.34 -4.49 4.18
N TYR A 84 2.35 -3.47 3.34
CA TYR A 84 3.43 -2.50 3.27
C TYR A 84 3.56 -1.68 4.54
N LEU A 85 2.46 -1.26 5.17
CA LEU A 85 2.53 -0.43 6.36
C LEU A 85 2.99 -1.24 7.58
N VAL A 86 2.55 -2.49 7.71
CA VAL A 86 3.07 -3.42 8.73
C VAL A 86 4.57 -3.64 8.54
N LEU A 87 5.02 -3.89 7.31
CA LEU A 87 6.43 -4.05 6.99
C LEU A 87 7.24 -2.77 7.22
N ALA A 88 6.72 -1.61 6.85
CA ALA A 88 7.39 -0.32 7.04
C ALA A 88 7.61 -0.06 8.53
N GLU A 89 6.56 -0.22 9.36
CA GLU A 89 6.68 -0.10 10.81
C GLU A 89 7.70 -1.09 11.38
N GLN A 90 7.68 -2.36 10.96
CA GLN A 90 8.66 -3.33 11.41
C GLN A 90 10.09 -2.89 11.09
N ARG A 91 10.37 -2.47 9.85
CA ARG A 91 11.70 -1.99 9.45
C ARG A 91 12.11 -0.73 10.20
N TYR A 92 11.17 0.16 10.49
CA TYR A 92 11.41 1.32 11.33
C TYR A 92 11.87 0.92 12.74
N GLN A 93 11.19 -0.04 13.37
CA GLN A 93 11.54 -0.51 14.71
C GLN A 93 12.89 -1.24 14.74
N GLU A 94 13.23 -1.96 13.68
CA GLU A 94 14.54 -2.62 13.50
C GLU A 94 15.69 -1.63 13.21
N GLY A 95 15.38 -0.34 12.99
CA GLY A 95 16.37 0.69 12.68
C GLY A 95 16.74 0.81 11.20
N HIS A 96 16.08 0.06 10.32
CA HIS A 96 16.25 0.13 8.86
C HIS A 96 15.46 1.31 8.27
N ILE A 97 15.84 2.55 8.62
CA ILE A 97 15.07 3.78 8.30
C ILE A 97 14.86 3.97 6.78
N ARG A 98 15.90 3.74 5.96
CA ARG A 98 15.80 3.86 4.50
C ARG A 98 14.87 2.81 3.88
N GLU A 99 14.93 1.57 4.36
CA GLU A 99 14.05 0.50 3.91
C GLU A 99 12.60 0.79 4.32
N SER A 100 12.41 1.22 5.57
CA SER A 100 11.12 1.66 6.09
C SER A 100 10.48 2.73 5.19
N LEU A 101 11.25 3.75 4.81
CA LEU A 101 10.76 4.81 3.92
C LEU A 101 10.50 4.29 2.49
N SER A 102 11.33 3.37 1.99
CA SER A 102 11.13 2.73 0.68
C SER A 102 9.82 1.93 0.64
N ILE A 103 9.54 1.17 1.70
CA ILE A 103 8.30 0.42 1.84
C ILE A 103 7.12 1.37 2.04
N GLY A 104 7.29 2.44 2.83
CA GLY A 104 6.30 3.51 2.98
C GLY A 104 5.92 4.17 1.66
N ARG A 105 6.90 4.42 0.78
CA ARG A 105 6.64 4.90 -0.59
C ARG A 105 5.72 3.95 -1.36
N ARG A 106 5.97 2.64 -1.30
CA ARG A 106 5.13 1.61 -1.95
C ARG A 106 3.73 1.55 -1.35
N ALA A 107 3.61 1.73 -0.04
CA ALA A 107 2.32 1.89 0.64
C ALA A 107 1.56 3.10 0.09
N PHE A 108 2.24 4.24 -0.03
CA PHE A 108 1.63 5.45 -0.54
C PHE A 108 1.18 5.33 -2.01
N GLU A 109 2.00 4.73 -2.87
CA GLU A 109 1.61 4.41 -4.25
C GLU A 109 0.35 3.53 -4.31
N HIS A 110 0.27 2.53 -3.42
CA HIS A 110 -0.91 1.67 -3.32
C HIS A 110 -2.14 2.47 -2.88
N LEU A 111 -2.03 3.27 -1.82
CA LEU A 111 -3.13 4.09 -1.30
C LEU A 111 -3.66 5.07 -2.34
N VAL A 112 -2.76 5.79 -3.04
CA VAL A 112 -3.12 6.73 -4.12
C VAL A 112 -3.89 6.02 -5.23
N ARG A 113 -3.45 4.82 -5.64
CA ARG A 113 -4.17 4.01 -6.64
C ARG A 113 -5.54 3.55 -6.14
N THR A 114 -5.64 3.17 -4.87
CA THR A 114 -6.90 2.74 -4.24
C THR A 114 -7.90 3.89 -4.17
N ILE A 115 -7.46 5.08 -3.74
CA ILE A 115 -8.29 6.31 -3.75
C ILE A 115 -8.78 6.60 -5.16
N TRP A 116 -7.86 6.63 -6.13
CA TRP A 116 -8.21 6.86 -7.52
C TRP A 116 -9.30 5.91 -8.00
N LYS A 117 -9.13 4.60 -7.78
CA LYS A 117 -10.08 3.58 -8.21
C LYS A 117 -11.46 3.78 -7.57
N LYS A 118 -11.49 4.07 -6.27
CA LYS A 118 -12.75 4.36 -5.56
C LYS A 118 -13.48 5.57 -6.15
N LEU A 119 -12.75 6.62 -6.50
CA LEU A 119 -13.32 7.83 -7.11
C LEU A 119 -13.77 7.59 -8.56
N SER A 120 -12.99 6.88 -9.36
CA SER A 120 -13.34 6.59 -10.77
C SER A 120 -14.57 5.69 -10.89
N ASN A 121 -14.85 4.86 -9.90
CA ASN A 121 -16.04 4.02 -9.89
C ASN A 121 -17.34 4.82 -9.62
N LYS A 122 -17.24 5.98 -8.97
CA LYS A 122 -18.40 6.81 -8.57
C LYS A 122 -18.56 8.08 -9.40
N HIS A 123 -17.48 8.56 -10.01
CA HIS A 123 -17.42 9.84 -10.71
C HIS A 123 -16.65 9.70 -12.03
N ASN A 124 -16.91 10.59 -13.00
CA ASN A 124 -16.07 10.72 -14.19
C ASN A 124 -14.73 11.36 -13.82
N PHE A 125 -13.87 10.55 -13.20
CA PHE A 125 -12.62 10.98 -12.59
C PHE A 125 -11.54 11.16 -13.67
N ARG A 126 -11.06 12.40 -13.83
CA ARG A 126 -9.95 12.76 -14.72
C ARG A 126 -9.12 13.85 -14.05
N ILE A 127 -7.81 13.65 -13.98
CA ILE A 127 -6.86 14.68 -13.54
C ILE A 127 -5.85 14.95 -14.64
N ASN A 128 -5.35 16.18 -14.68
CA ASN A 128 -4.23 16.55 -15.52
C ASN A 128 -2.98 16.56 -14.65
N VAL A 129 -1.94 15.84 -15.09
CA VAL A 129 -0.65 15.76 -14.39
C VAL A 129 0.46 16.16 -15.36
N SER A 130 1.37 17.02 -14.90
CA SER A 130 2.55 17.41 -15.65
C SER A 130 3.57 16.27 -15.63
N MET A 131 4.15 15.94 -16.78
CA MET A 131 5.16 14.89 -16.90
C MET A 131 6.53 15.54 -17.11
N SER A 132 7.55 15.05 -16.41
CA SER A 132 8.92 15.55 -16.54
C SER A 132 9.65 15.01 -17.79
N SER A 133 9.14 13.95 -18.40
CA SER A 133 9.68 13.31 -19.60
C SER A 133 8.59 12.44 -20.26
N PRO A 134 8.59 12.28 -21.60
CA PRO A 134 7.63 11.43 -22.30
C PRO A 134 7.61 9.97 -21.84
N ASP A 135 8.77 9.44 -21.44
CA ASP A 135 8.95 8.01 -21.14
C ASP A 135 8.77 7.68 -19.65
N ARG A 136 8.50 8.67 -18.80
CA ARG A 136 8.35 8.47 -17.35
C ARG A 136 6.88 8.54 -16.94
N PRO A 137 6.42 7.66 -16.02
CA PRO A 137 5.10 7.81 -15.46
C PRO A 137 4.98 9.13 -14.67
N PRO A 138 3.75 9.63 -14.45
CA PRO A 138 3.54 10.78 -13.60
C PRO A 138 4.15 10.58 -12.21
N GLU A 139 4.68 11.66 -11.67
CA GLU A 139 5.19 11.69 -10.31
C GLU A 139 4.08 11.42 -9.29
N LEU A 140 4.41 10.69 -8.21
CA LEU A 140 3.46 10.30 -7.18
C LEU A 140 2.82 11.53 -6.53
N MET A 141 3.60 12.58 -6.33
CA MET A 141 3.14 13.83 -5.73
C MET A 141 2.25 14.63 -6.67
N ALA A 142 2.60 14.71 -7.97
CA ALA A 142 1.74 15.34 -8.98
C ALA A 142 0.37 14.65 -9.06
N THR A 143 0.36 13.31 -8.99
CA THR A 143 -0.87 12.51 -8.95
C THR A 143 -1.69 12.80 -7.69
N THR A 144 -1.03 12.91 -6.53
CA THR A 144 -1.68 13.22 -5.25
C THR A 144 -2.28 14.62 -5.23
N HIS A 145 -1.55 15.63 -5.72
CA HIS A 145 -2.08 16.98 -5.89
C HIS A 145 -3.32 16.99 -6.79
N GLY A 146 -3.28 16.26 -7.90
CA GLY A 146 -4.43 16.15 -8.79
C GLY A 146 -5.65 15.50 -8.13
N LEU A 147 -5.46 14.48 -7.30
CA LEU A 147 -6.53 13.87 -6.50
C LEU A 147 -7.17 14.88 -5.54
N VAL A 148 -6.35 15.57 -4.74
CA VAL A 148 -6.81 16.60 -3.79
C VAL A 148 -7.58 17.70 -4.54
N ASN A 149 -7.02 18.22 -5.63
CA ASN A 149 -7.64 19.26 -6.43
C ASN A 149 -8.98 18.80 -7.03
N PHE A 150 -9.07 17.55 -7.50
CA PHE A 150 -10.32 17.01 -8.03
C PHE A 150 -11.39 16.91 -6.94
N ILE A 151 -11.05 16.37 -5.77
CA ILE A 151 -11.99 16.23 -4.65
C ILE A 151 -12.52 17.61 -4.22
N ASN A 152 -11.61 18.58 -4.02
CA ASN A 152 -11.94 19.93 -3.59
C ASN A 152 -12.80 20.67 -4.64
N LYS A 153 -12.41 20.63 -5.91
CA LYS A 153 -13.11 21.33 -7.00
C LYS A 153 -14.54 20.79 -7.21
N ASN A 154 -14.72 19.47 -7.12
CA ASN A 154 -16.02 18.83 -7.30
C ASN A 154 -16.83 18.74 -6.00
N LYS A 155 -16.29 19.23 -4.87
CA LYS A 155 -16.92 19.20 -3.54
C LYS A 155 -17.45 17.80 -3.19
N ILE A 156 -16.63 16.77 -3.40
CA ILE A 156 -17.03 15.39 -3.11
C ILE A 156 -17.20 15.25 -1.59
N GLU A 157 -18.42 15.00 -1.15
CA GLU A 157 -18.76 14.88 0.27
C GLU A 157 -18.03 13.70 0.93
N ASN A 158 -17.88 13.76 2.26
CA ASN A 158 -17.26 12.70 3.09
C ASN A 158 -15.78 12.39 2.80
N HIS A 159 -15.05 13.27 2.11
CA HIS A 159 -13.60 13.12 1.86
C HIS A 159 -12.74 14.21 2.53
N GLY A 160 -13.32 15.05 3.40
CA GLY A 160 -12.59 16.15 4.05
C GLY A 160 -11.42 15.68 4.92
N GLU A 161 -11.60 14.61 5.69
CA GLU A 161 -10.52 13.98 6.49
C GLU A 161 -9.38 13.49 5.59
N LEU A 162 -9.71 12.77 4.51
CA LEU A 162 -8.73 12.27 3.54
C LEU A 162 -7.95 13.43 2.89
N VAL A 163 -8.65 14.48 2.45
CA VAL A 163 -8.03 15.65 1.84
C VAL A 163 -7.06 16.31 2.82
N SER A 164 -7.46 16.54 4.06
CA SER A 164 -6.61 17.16 5.08
C SER A 164 -5.35 16.33 5.36
N LEU A 165 -5.45 15.00 5.41
CA LEU A 165 -4.29 14.11 5.58
C LEU A 165 -3.35 14.15 4.37
N LEU A 166 -3.89 14.13 3.15
CA LEU A 166 -3.10 14.23 1.93
C LEU A 166 -2.41 15.59 1.81
N GLU A 167 -3.11 16.68 2.13
CA GLU A 167 -2.52 18.04 2.17
C GLU A 167 -1.41 18.13 3.22
N SER A 168 -1.62 17.58 4.42
CA SER A 168 -0.60 17.52 5.48
C SER A 168 0.65 16.75 5.03
N LEU A 169 0.46 15.66 4.27
CA LEU A 169 1.57 14.92 3.68
C LEU A 169 2.29 15.78 2.62
N LEU A 170 1.55 16.42 1.71
CA LEU A 170 2.07 17.32 0.67
C LEU A 170 2.86 18.51 1.25
N GLU A 171 2.44 19.06 2.39
CA GLU A 171 3.15 20.15 3.06
C GLU A 171 4.53 19.76 3.58
N LYS A 172 4.77 18.48 3.88
CA LYS A 172 6.10 17.99 4.31
C LYS A 172 7.17 18.18 3.24
N GLU A 173 6.82 18.41 1.97
CA GLU A 173 7.75 18.82 0.90
C GLU A 173 8.62 20.00 1.32
N LYS A 174 7.99 21.02 1.91
CA LYS A 174 8.66 22.28 2.27
C LYS A 174 9.58 22.13 3.47
N ILE A 175 9.28 21.15 4.33
CA ILE A 175 9.97 20.94 5.60
C ILE A 175 11.13 19.96 5.42
N HIS A 176 10.95 18.92 4.61
CA HIS A 176 11.91 17.83 4.44
C HIS A 176 12.09 17.45 2.96
N PRO A 177 12.75 18.30 2.15
CA PRO A 177 12.84 18.14 0.69
C PRO A 177 13.55 16.85 0.26
N VAL A 178 14.47 16.33 1.09
CA VAL A 178 15.22 15.09 0.82
C VAL A 178 14.31 13.87 0.91
N ILE A 179 13.58 13.72 2.02
CA ILE A 179 12.59 12.65 2.21
C ILE A 179 11.50 12.75 1.15
N TRP A 180 11.10 13.97 0.81
CA TRP A 180 10.14 14.22 -0.25
C TRP A 180 10.62 13.76 -1.63
N ARG A 181 11.85 14.13 -2.02
CA ARG A 181 12.48 13.70 -3.27
C ARG A 181 12.57 12.19 -3.33
N TYR A 182 12.91 11.54 -2.21
CA TYR A 182 12.98 10.09 -2.10
C TYR A 182 11.61 9.42 -2.30
N LEU A 183 10.56 9.92 -1.63
CA LEU A 183 9.18 9.45 -1.83
C LEU A 183 8.72 9.64 -3.27
N ASN A 184 9.09 10.74 -3.92
CA ASN A 184 8.61 11.08 -5.26
C ASN A 184 9.35 10.30 -6.38
N LYS A 185 10.69 10.29 -6.35
CA LYS A 185 11.52 9.77 -7.46
C LYS A 185 12.02 8.32 -7.29
N GLY A 186 11.96 7.77 -6.07
CA GLY A 186 12.42 6.41 -5.81
C GLY A 186 13.94 6.25 -5.71
N THR A 187 14.41 5.01 -5.62
CA THR A 187 15.77 4.63 -5.23
C THR A 187 16.76 4.62 -6.39
N HIS A 188 17.10 5.78 -6.94
CA HIS A 188 18.37 5.86 -7.70
C HIS A 188 19.52 5.82 -6.68
N GLU A 189 20.36 4.78 -6.77
CA GLU A 189 21.48 4.50 -5.86
C GLU A 189 22.58 5.58 -5.80
N GLU A 190 22.43 6.68 -6.54
CA GLU A 190 23.44 7.72 -6.70
C GLU A 190 23.36 8.81 -5.62
N GLU A 191 22.29 8.87 -4.82
CA GLU A 191 22.15 9.80 -3.68
C GLU A 191 22.57 9.11 -2.36
N ARG A 192 23.86 8.77 -2.21
CA ARG A 192 24.38 7.93 -1.10
C ARG A 192 24.70 8.66 0.21
N ASP A 193 24.60 9.98 0.29
CA ASP A 193 25.25 10.74 1.37
C ASP A 193 24.32 11.24 2.49
N GLU A 194 23.00 11.16 2.35
CA GLU A 194 22.07 11.70 3.36
C GLU A 194 21.43 10.59 4.20
N GLU A 195 21.71 10.60 5.50
CA GLU A 195 20.94 9.86 6.50
C GLU A 195 19.57 10.51 6.69
N PHE A 196 18.51 9.71 6.72
CA PHE A 196 17.17 10.20 6.96
C PHE A 196 16.91 10.39 8.46
N ASP A 197 16.35 11.54 8.82
CA ASP A 197 15.89 11.79 10.18
C ASP A 197 14.78 10.79 10.57
N ARG A 198 15.06 10.02 11.63
CA ARG A 198 14.17 9.00 12.16
C ARG A 198 12.84 9.56 12.66
N SER A 199 12.80 10.78 13.18
CA SER A 199 11.56 11.43 13.61
C SER A 199 10.67 11.75 12.41
N VAL A 200 11.26 12.26 11.34
CA VAL A 200 10.52 12.61 10.13
C VAL A 200 9.98 11.39 9.42
N VAL A 201 10.77 10.31 9.31
CA VAL A 201 10.29 9.05 8.71
C VAL A 201 9.14 8.46 9.52
N LYS A 202 9.18 8.58 10.85
CA LYS A 202 8.07 8.16 11.72
C LYS A 202 6.80 8.94 11.41
N ASP A 203 6.88 10.27 11.37
CA ASP A 203 5.72 11.11 11.06
C ASP A 203 5.11 10.78 9.69
N VAL A 204 5.95 10.48 8.70
CA VAL A 204 5.49 10.05 7.37
C VAL A 204 4.72 8.73 7.46
N ILE A 205 5.25 7.74 8.17
CA ILE A 205 4.58 6.44 8.35
C ILE A 205 3.26 6.62 9.09
N GLU A 206 3.24 7.38 10.18
CA GLU A 206 2.03 7.66 10.96
C GLU A 206 0.95 8.38 10.14
N LEU A 207 1.34 9.30 9.24
CA LEU A 207 0.40 9.90 8.30
C LEU A 207 -0.13 8.90 7.27
N LEU A 208 0.73 8.04 6.72
CA LEU A 208 0.29 7.00 5.78
C LEU A 208 -0.65 6.00 6.44
N GLU A 209 -0.47 5.70 7.72
CA GLU A 209 -1.37 4.86 8.50
C GLU A 209 -2.73 5.51 8.71
N GLN A 210 -2.77 6.81 9.01
CA GLN A 210 -4.03 7.55 9.09
C GLN A 210 -4.76 7.58 7.74
N ILE A 211 -4.02 7.78 6.64
CA ILE A 211 -4.58 7.70 5.29
C ILE A 211 -5.13 6.30 5.03
N ASP A 212 -4.38 5.24 5.35
CA ASP A 212 -4.84 3.85 5.21
C ASP A 212 -6.13 3.59 5.98
N GLU A 213 -6.23 4.04 7.23
CA GLU A 213 -7.46 3.91 8.01
C GLU A 213 -8.65 4.57 7.30
N VAL A 214 -8.49 5.79 6.79
CA VAL A 214 -9.58 6.51 6.10
C VAL A 214 -9.91 5.85 4.76
N VAL A 215 -8.90 5.47 4.00
CA VAL A 215 -9.06 4.87 2.65
C VAL A 215 -9.67 3.48 2.74
N MET A 216 -9.35 2.69 3.75
CA MET A 216 -9.80 1.31 3.87
C MET A 216 -11.12 1.15 4.65
N ARG A 217 -11.66 2.22 5.24
CA ARG A 217 -13.04 2.24 5.76
C ARG A 217 -14.00 1.82 4.64
N LYS A 218 -14.90 0.87 4.97
CA LYS A 218 -15.95 0.37 4.07
C LYS A 218 -17.17 1.28 4.12
#